data_AF-A0AAU7YAJ7-F1
#
_entry.id   AF-A0AAU7YAJ7-F1
#
_cell.length_a   1.000
_cell.length_b   1.000
_cell.length_c   1.000
_cell.angle_alpha   90.00
_cell.angle_beta   90.00
_cell.angle_gamma   90.00
#
_symmetry.space_group_name_H-M   'P 1'
#
loop_
_entity.id
_entity.type
_entity.pdbx_description
1 polymer ?
#
loop_
_entity_poly.entity_id
_entity_poly.type
_entity_poly.pdbx_seq_one_letter_code
_entity_poly.pdbx_strand_id
1 'polypeptide(L)'
;MHMESERPSAAWLYLGGEGIEPRCLATDAYVSPLWCLLLAGAEVVPAITPAQVEVQTPGNGLRLSLETAQDNWAQFDAYIRRHPQHHRVPAIGLCLDAVAAFLQRAAEASEGPLQTLWLQGDLDAVSGPFDANTASRIGFWKWNADTRLQALQEGTVDLHDVTLALDYENLDEWVRAFGLDTLDHPWFRALAHLEDFAGLQVPFAELEAPAEAEPLPVGLDEHDVALDPGPEHEPEHELELDEPAPQPGSHGEWARRYQAGDPAAALALSRLAEDPTQAMDWARRACGLEGAAEPTAAAWLRLAQLAFERAGSTDELLQARGWVERAQALDHQLDEVYALLLLQARLWLDADAGPVDGARAFAALERLLLLSGRNQAVHIEGLHLLGICRRDGLGCPADPEAARVSWRSAASDGHGPATQALVELLAAQADAEEDAQAAERLWLEALNHAEVYLECFAEEGDPRVVAFMHGFCGELALRTDPIDWEAAELHLVRAADAGNVDAMGLLAIDVYRNRQSPLRDLKRALHWAWRYGVATGVLKSADAGWQRWVFALFWLLRG
;
A
#
# COMPACT_ATOMS: atom_id res chain seq x y z
N MET A 1 29.54 -12.98 -0.35
CA MET A 1 28.96 -12.81 0.99
C MET A 1 27.50 -12.59 0.74
N HIS A 2 26.70 -13.65 0.82
CA HIS A 2 25.25 -13.56 0.62
C HIS A 2 24.70 -12.77 1.82
N MET A 3 24.01 -11.67 1.55
CA MET A 3 23.06 -11.13 2.51
C MET A 3 21.96 -12.18 2.62
N GLU A 4 21.95 -12.93 3.72
CA GLU A 4 20.76 -13.66 4.16
C GLU A 4 19.69 -12.59 4.37
N SER A 5 18.64 -12.62 3.55
CA SER A 5 17.51 -11.71 3.68
C SER A 5 16.73 -12.11 4.93
N GLU A 6 16.99 -11.43 6.06
CA GLU A 6 16.14 -11.50 7.24
C GLU A 6 14.71 -11.12 6.83
N ARG A 7 13.72 -11.90 7.27
CA ARG A 7 12.30 -11.63 7.06
C ARG A 7 11.93 -10.35 7.82
N PRO A 8 10.97 -9.57 7.30
CA PRO A 8 10.44 -8.43 8.04
C PRO A 8 9.91 -8.87 9.42
N SER A 9 10.10 -7.99 10.39
CA SER A 9 9.51 -8.10 11.73
C SER A 9 7.98 -8.24 11.66
N ALA A 10 7.34 -8.87 12.64
CA ALA A 10 5.91 -8.65 12.88
C ALA A 10 5.76 -7.46 13.85
N ALA A 11 4.61 -6.81 13.91
CA ALA A 11 4.21 -6.04 15.07
C ALA A 11 3.84 -7.02 16.20
N TRP A 12 4.22 -6.72 17.44
CA TRP A 12 3.81 -7.48 18.63
C TRP A 12 3.13 -6.60 19.68
N LEU A 13 1.98 -7.04 20.19
CA LEU A 13 1.28 -6.38 21.28
C LEU A 13 1.46 -7.20 22.55
N TYR A 14 2.01 -6.59 23.59
CA TYR A 14 2.29 -7.24 24.87
C TYR A 14 1.47 -6.64 26.00
N LEU A 15 1.05 -7.50 26.91
CA LEU A 15 0.62 -7.13 28.25
C LEU A 15 1.71 -7.53 29.24
N GLY A 16 2.15 -6.58 30.06
CA GLY A 16 3.09 -6.87 31.14
C GLY A 16 2.85 -5.99 32.35
N GLY A 17 3.74 -6.10 33.33
CA GLY A 17 3.68 -5.31 34.56
C GLY A 17 5.01 -5.32 35.29
N GLU A 18 5.14 -4.51 36.33
CA GLU A 18 6.35 -4.50 37.16
C GLU A 18 6.53 -5.87 37.85
N GLY A 19 7.60 -6.58 37.49
CA GLY A 19 7.87 -7.94 38.02
C GLY A 19 7.00 -9.05 37.42
N ILE A 20 6.23 -8.76 36.37
CA ILE A 20 5.38 -9.73 35.66
C ILE A 20 5.99 -10.00 34.29
N GLU A 21 6.11 -11.27 33.92
CA GLU A 21 6.62 -11.66 32.60
C GLU A 21 5.65 -11.16 31.50
N PRO A 22 6.14 -10.41 30.50
CA PRO A 22 5.29 -9.92 29.42
C PRO A 22 4.68 -11.07 28.61
N ARG A 23 3.37 -11.04 28.45
CA ARG A 23 2.62 -11.96 27.61
C ARG A 23 2.29 -11.31 26.28
N CYS A 24 2.60 -11.99 25.18
CA CYS A 24 2.16 -11.57 23.85
C CYS A 24 0.63 -11.76 23.75
N LEU A 25 -0.07 -10.71 23.35
CA LEU A 25 -1.51 -10.67 23.13
C LEU A 25 -1.86 -10.72 21.64
N ALA A 26 -1.00 -10.21 20.76
CA ALA A 26 -1.29 -10.15 19.33
C ALA A 26 0.00 -10.13 18.50
N THR A 27 -0.04 -10.73 17.31
CA THR A 27 1.05 -10.68 16.32
C THR A 27 0.50 -10.42 14.93
N ASP A 28 0.98 -9.38 14.26
CA ASP A 28 0.49 -8.97 12.94
C ASP A 28 1.65 -8.51 12.05
N ALA A 29 1.56 -8.64 10.72
CA ALA A 29 2.54 -8.05 9.81
C ALA A 29 2.46 -6.52 9.76
N TYR A 30 1.35 -5.93 10.23
CA TYR A 30 1.11 -4.49 10.22
C TYR A 30 0.54 -3.99 11.55
N VAL A 31 0.59 -2.68 11.80
CA VAL A 31 -0.02 -2.07 12.98
C VAL A 31 -1.51 -1.85 12.70
N SER A 32 -2.38 -2.62 13.34
CA SER A 32 -3.81 -2.47 13.10
C SER A 32 -4.39 -1.22 13.80
N PRO A 33 -5.47 -0.64 13.25
CA PRO A 33 -6.32 0.35 13.92
C PRO A 33 -6.65 0.04 15.38
N LEU A 34 -6.84 -1.23 15.74
CA LEU A 34 -7.05 -1.66 17.13
C LEU A 34 -5.89 -1.21 18.02
N TRP A 35 -4.65 -1.35 17.55
CA TRP A 35 -3.46 -1.00 18.31
C TRP A 35 -3.31 0.51 18.41
N CYS A 36 -3.54 1.23 17.30
CA CYS A 36 -3.53 2.69 17.31
C CYS A 36 -4.58 3.26 18.28
N LEU A 37 -5.76 2.65 18.37
CA LEU A 37 -6.79 3.06 19.32
C LEU A 37 -6.40 2.75 20.77
N LEU A 38 -5.88 1.55 21.04
CA LEU A 38 -5.45 1.18 22.39
C LEU A 38 -4.25 2.01 22.86
N LEU A 39 -3.26 2.25 22.00
CA LEU A 39 -1.96 2.85 22.34
C LEU A 39 -1.94 4.39 22.21
N ALA A 40 -3.09 5.04 22.00
CA ALA A 40 -3.16 6.50 21.98
C ALA A 40 -2.72 7.10 23.32
N GLY A 41 -1.88 8.13 23.27
CA GLY A 41 -1.24 8.74 24.44
C GLY A 41 -0.03 7.97 24.98
N ALA A 42 0.41 6.89 24.31
CA ALA A 42 1.56 6.11 24.75
C ALA A 42 2.88 6.88 24.66
N GLU A 43 3.81 6.50 25.54
CA GLU A 43 5.19 6.97 25.56
C GLU A 43 6.08 6.00 24.78
N VAL A 44 7.16 6.52 24.19
CA VAL A 44 8.16 5.70 23.51
C VAL A 44 9.08 5.06 24.54
N VAL A 45 9.18 3.72 24.50
CA VAL A 45 10.02 2.92 25.40
C VAL A 45 10.87 1.93 24.59
N PRO A 46 11.91 1.31 25.18
CA PRO A 46 12.60 0.21 24.53
C PRO A 46 11.67 -0.98 24.27
N ALA A 47 11.83 -1.63 23.12
CA ALA A 47 11.13 -2.86 22.80
C ALA A 47 11.53 -4.00 23.75
N ILE A 48 10.61 -4.94 23.95
CA ILE A 48 10.74 -6.13 24.80
C ILE A 48 10.64 -7.44 24.01
N THR A 49 10.34 -7.35 22.72
CA THR A 49 10.24 -8.49 21.80
C THR A 49 11.57 -9.26 21.79
N PRO A 50 11.56 -10.57 22.05
CA PRO A 50 12.76 -11.38 22.02
C PRO A 50 13.25 -11.56 20.58
N ALA A 51 14.58 -11.65 20.42
CA ALA A 51 15.17 -11.91 19.11
C ALA A 51 14.77 -13.28 18.55
N GLN A 52 14.31 -13.29 17.30
CA GLN A 52 13.99 -14.50 16.56
C GLN A 52 14.99 -14.68 15.40
N VAL A 53 15.26 -15.94 15.05
CA VAL A 53 16.17 -16.28 13.95
C VAL A 53 15.55 -15.81 12.64
N GLU A 54 16.32 -15.10 11.81
CA GLU A 54 15.87 -14.56 10.51
C GLU A 54 14.72 -13.54 10.58
N VAL A 55 14.47 -12.90 11.73
CA VAL A 55 13.44 -11.84 11.86
C VAL A 55 14.07 -10.60 12.49
N GLN A 56 13.90 -9.45 11.84
CA GLN A 56 14.32 -8.17 12.38
C GLN A 56 13.61 -7.89 13.72
N THR A 57 14.33 -7.40 14.73
CA THR A 57 13.76 -7.12 16.06
C THR A 57 13.52 -5.63 16.30
N PRO A 58 12.35 -5.23 16.81
CA PRO A 58 12.03 -3.86 17.15
C PRO A 58 13.04 -3.24 18.11
N GLY A 59 13.43 -1.99 17.84
CA GLY A 59 14.28 -1.21 18.76
C GLY A 59 13.48 -0.47 19.85
N ASN A 60 12.27 -0.01 19.51
CA ASN A 60 11.39 0.76 20.39
C ASN A 60 9.96 0.21 20.33
N GLY A 61 9.17 0.53 21.35
CA GLY A 61 7.74 0.28 21.42
C GLY A 61 6.98 1.49 21.97
N LEU A 62 5.66 1.44 21.86
CA LEU A 62 4.72 2.39 22.45
C LEU A 62 4.09 1.76 23.69
N ARG A 63 4.28 2.35 24.87
CA ARG A 63 3.74 1.84 26.14
C ARG A 63 2.85 2.86 26.82
N LEU A 64 1.76 2.37 27.39
CA LEU A 64 0.87 3.10 28.31
C LEU A 64 0.31 2.15 29.39
N SER A 65 -0.31 2.69 30.44
CA SER A 65 -0.99 1.86 31.44
C SER A 65 -2.18 1.12 30.82
N LEU A 66 -2.45 -0.09 31.32
CA LEU A 66 -3.59 -0.87 30.85
C LEU A 66 -4.92 -0.12 31.06
N GLU A 67 -5.04 0.61 32.19
CA GLU A 67 -6.20 1.45 32.50
C GLU A 67 -6.46 2.49 31.39
N THR A 68 -5.43 3.21 30.95
CA THR A 68 -5.57 4.18 29.86
C THR A 68 -5.93 3.50 28.53
N ALA A 69 -5.34 2.34 28.24
CA ALA A 69 -5.67 1.59 27.02
C ALA A 69 -7.14 1.14 27.02
N GLN A 70 -7.65 0.66 28.16
CA GLN A 70 -9.05 0.29 28.34
C GLN A 70 -9.97 1.52 28.21
N ASP A 71 -9.57 2.67 28.76
CA ASP A 71 -10.33 3.92 28.64
C ASP A 71 -10.37 4.44 27.20
N ASN A 72 -9.28 4.33 26.45
CA ASN A 72 -9.25 4.65 25.01
C ASN A 72 -10.21 3.76 24.22
N TRP A 73 -10.20 2.45 24.50
CA TRP A 73 -11.12 1.50 23.88
C TRP A 73 -12.58 1.80 24.24
N ALA A 74 -12.86 2.12 25.50
CA ALA A 74 -14.20 2.46 25.97
C ALA A 74 -14.72 3.75 25.33
N GLN A 75 -13.86 4.74 25.08
CA GLN A 75 -14.23 5.95 24.34
C GLN A 75 -14.65 5.61 22.91
N PHE A 76 -13.90 4.75 22.22
CA PHE A 76 -14.23 4.29 20.88
C PHE A 76 -15.56 3.51 20.86
N ASP A 77 -15.72 2.51 21.74
CA ASP A 77 -16.98 1.75 21.86
C ASP A 77 -18.19 2.66 22.14
N ALA A 78 -18.02 3.63 23.05
CA ALA A 78 -19.08 4.59 23.34
C ALA A 78 -19.37 5.53 22.15
N TYR A 79 -18.38 5.85 21.31
CA TYR A 79 -18.58 6.62 20.08
C TYR A 79 -19.44 5.83 19.09
N ILE A 80 -19.04 4.60 18.77
CA ILE A 80 -19.77 3.64 17.91
C ILE A 80 -21.24 3.52 18.36
N ARG A 81 -21.47 3.26 19.65
CA ARG A 81 -22.84 3.09 20.20
C ARG A 81 -23.71 4.35 20.12
N ARG A 82 -23.11 5.55 20.13
CA ARG A 82 -23.83 6.83 20.00
C ARG A 82 -24.17 7.21 18.56
N HIS A 83 -23.54 6.57 17.57
CA HIS A 83 -23.69 6.91 16.16
C HIS A 83 -24.27 5.73 15.36
N PRO A 84 -25.50 5.30 15.68
CA PRO A 84 -26.13 4.14 15.05
C PRO A 84 -26.41 4.33 13.55
N GLN A 85 -26.29 5.53 13.00
CA GLN A 85 -26.34 5.76 11.55
C GLN A 85 -25.15 5.14 10.79
N HIS A 86 -24.05 4.85 11.47
CA HIS A 86 -22.96 4.01 10.96
C HIS A 86 -23.24 2.51 11.19
N HIS A 87 -24.46 2.17 11.65
CA HIS A 87 -24.83 0.82 12.02
C HIS A 87 -26.23 0.41 11.55
N ARG A 88 -26.28 -0.83 11.08
CA ARG A 88 -27.39 -1.73 11.42
C ARG A 88 -26.91 -3.06 11.96
N VAL A 89 -25.87 -3.08 12.78
CA VAL A 89 -25.39 -4.33 13.36
C VAL A 89 -25.19 -4.25 14.89
N PRO A 90 -26.15 -4.74 15.70
CA PRO A 90 -25.95 -5.02 17.13
C PRO A 90 -24.74 -5.94 17.41
N ALA A 91 -24.28 -6.69 16.40
CA ALA A 91 -23.18 -7.65 16.51
C ALA A 91 -21.77 -7.03 16.53
N ILE A 92 -21.55 -5.80 16.02
CA ILE A 92 -20.21 -5.18 16.19
C ILE A 92 -19.94 -4.84 17.66
N GLY A 93 -20.97 -4.47 18.41
CA GLY A 93 -20.88 -4.29 19.86
C GLY A 93 -20.37 -5.55 20.55
N LEU A 94 -20.72 -6.75 20.05
CA LEU A 94 -20.21 -8.01 20.58
C LEU A 94 -18.69 -8.16 20.35
N CYS A 95 -18.16 -7.72 19.21
CA CYS A 95 -16.72 -7.73 18.95
C CYS A 95 -15.99 -6.73 19.86
N LEU A 96 -16.54 -5.53 20.05
CA LEU A 96 -15.95 -4.51 20.92
C LEU A 96 -15.95 -4.95 22.40
N ASP A 97 -17.07 -5.54 22.84
CA ASP A 97 -17.21 -6.14 24.17
C ASP A 97 -16.23 -7.31 24.35
N ALA A 98 -16.01 -8.11 23.31
CA ALA A 98 -15.06 -9.23 23.33
C ALA A 98 -13.61 -8.76 23.50
N VAL A 99 -13.17 -7.70 22.80
CA VAL A 99 -11.82 -7.12 22.99
C VAL A 99 -11.65 -6.59 24.42
N ALA A 100 -12.65 -5.87 24.95
CA ALA A 100 -12.62 -5.38 26.32
C ALA A 100 -12.53 -6.53 27.33
N ALA A 101 -13.34 -7.58 27.15
CA ALA A 101 -13.32 -8.76 28.00
C ALA A 101 -12.01 -9.55 27.88
N PHE A 102 -11.42 -9.64 26.68
CA PHE A 102 -10.14 -10.28 26.45
C PHE A 102 -9.01 -9.58 27.22
N LEU A 103 -8.91 -8.26 27.11
CA LEU A 103 -7.92 -7.46 27.85
C LEU A 103 -8.11 -7.61 29.37
N GLN A 104 -9.36 -7.57 29.84
CA GLN A 104 -9.69 -7.75 31.24
C GLN A 104 -9.27 -9.14 31.77
N ARG A 105 -9.57 -10.21 31.02
CA ARG A 105 -9.16 -11.59 31.38
C ARG A 105 -7.65 -11.78 31.35
N ALA A 106 -6.97 -11.19 30.37
CA ALA A 106 -5.52 -11.22 30.28
C ALA A 106 -4.88 -10.51 31.50
N ALA A 107 -5.49 -9.42 31.96
CA ALA A 107 -5.10 -8.69 33.15
C ALA A 107 -5.34 -9.48 34.44
N GLU A 108 -6.50 -10.12 34.58
CA GLU A 108 -6.82 -10.99 35.72
C GLU A 108 -5.91 -12.22 35.82
N ALA A 109 -5.46 -12.73 34.67
CA ALA A 109 -4.51 -13.84 34.59
C ALA A 109 -3.06 -13.43 34.89
N SER A 110 -2.76 -12.13 34.82
CA SER A 110 -1.45 -11.58 35.18
C SER A 110 -1.41 -11.45 36.71
N GLU A 111 -0.56 -12.24 37.40
CA GLU A 111 -0.51 -12.40 38.87
C GLU A 111 -0.01 -11.14 39.65
N GLY A 112 -0.41 -9.93 39.26
CA GLY A 112 -0.02 -8.68 39.91
C GLY A 112 -1.11 -7.60 39.94
N PRO A 113 -0.85 -6.47 40.62
CA PRO A 113 -1.83 -5.39 40.77
C PRO A 113 -2.19 -4.78 39.41
N LEU A 114 -3.49 -4.67 39.11
CA LEU A 114 -4.00 -4.06 37.86
C LEU A 114 -3.38 -2.67 37.58
N GLN A 115 -3.12 -1.88 38.61
CA GLN A 115 -2.54 -0.53 38.49
C GLN A 115 -1.08 -0.53 37.99
N THR A 116 -0.40 -1.67 38.05
CA THR A 116 0.98 -1.84 37.59
C THR A 116 1.08 -2.44 36.20
N LEU A 117 -0.06 -2.83 35.60
CA LEU A 117 -0.11 -3.41 34.27
C LEU A 117 -0.01 -2.33 33.19
N TRP A 118 0.68 -2.67 32.12
CA TRP A 118 0.86 -1.83 30.94
C TRP A 118 0.62 -2.65 29.68
N LEU A 119 0.21 -1.94 28.63
CA LEU A 119 0.16 -2.46 27.28
C LEU A 119 1.32 -1.86 26.50
N GLN A 120 2.03 -2.68 25.72
CA GLN A 120 3.11 -2.22 24.85
C GLN A 120 2.97 -2.81 23.46
N GLY A 121 2.87 -1.93 22.46
CA GLY A 121 3.08 -2.32 21.07
C GLY A 121 4.54 -2.18 20.71
N ASP A 122 5.21 -3.30 20.45
CA ASP A 122 6.53 -3.33 19.85
C ASP A 122 6.39 -3.34 18.34
N LEU A 123 6.92 -2.30 17.73
CA LEU A 123 6.74 -2.00 16.32
C LEU A 123 8.15 -1.81 15.77
N ASP A 124 8.60 -2.71 14.90
CA ASP A 124 9.66 -2.37 13.96
C ASP A 124 9.05 -2.11 12.60
N ALA A 125 9.68 -1.23 11.83
CA ALA A 125 9.21 -0.87 10.51
C ALA A 125 9.19 -2.10 9.60
N VAL A 126 8.01 -2.63 9.30
CA VAL A 126 7.83 -3.65 8.27
C VAL A 126 7.90 -2.98 6.90
N SER A 127 9.11 -2.55 6.51
CA SER A 127 9.48 -2.19 5.14
C SER A 127 11.00 -1.94 5.04
N GLY A 128 11.74 -2.94 4.53
CA GLY A 128 13.07 -2.80 3.91
C GLY A 128 14.29 -2.54 4.82
N PRO A 129 15.53 -2.72 4.30
CA PRO A 129 16.74 -2.67 5.11
C PRO A 129 17.15 -1.23 5.49
N PHE A 130 16.98 -0.94 6.78
CA PHE A 130 17.74 -0.08 7.71
C PHE A 130 18.51 1.15 7.19
N ASP A 131 18.05 2.34 7.62
CA ASP A 131 18.93 3.48 7.92
C ASP A 131 18.79 3.89 9.41
N ALA A 132 19.88 4.36 10.00
CA ALA A 132 20.16 4.45 11.43
C ALA A 132 19.51 5.64 12.18
N ASN A 133 18.39 6.18 11.68
CA ASN A 133 17.68 7.32 12.28
C ASN A 133 16.30 6.92 12.81
N THR A 134 16.31 6.20 13.93
CA THR A 134 15.19 5.51 14.60
C THR A 134 14.03 6.41 15.10
N ALA A 135 14.14 7.74 15.03
CA ALA A 135 13.18 8.64 15.67
C ALA A 135 11.89 8.92 14.86
N SER A 136 11.92 8.84 13.53
CA SER A 136 10.78 9.27 12.67
C SER A 136 9.59 8.30 12.74
N ARG A 137 9.84 6.99 12.80
CA ARG A 137 8.79 5.96 12.56
C ARG A 137 7.92 5.64 13.77
N ILE A 138 8.52 5.50 14.96
CA ILE A 138 7.74 5.33 16.20
C ILE A 138 6.96 6.62 16.52
N GLY A 139 7.51 7.77 16.12
CA GLY A 139 6.83 9.06 16.16
C GLY A 139 5.60 9.11 15.25
N PHE A 140 5.70 8.58 14.02
CA PHE A 140 4.56 8.46 13.10
C PHE A 140 3.43 7.62 13.70
N TRP A 141 3.72 6.42 14.22
CA TRP A 141 2.67 5.57 14.80
C TRP A 141 2.04 6.18 16.05
N LYS A 142 2.85 6.84 16.88
CA LYS A 142 2.35 7.61 18.01
C LYS A 142 1.41 8.73 17.54
N TRP A 143 1.84 9.54 16.58
CA TRP A 143 1.02 10.61 16.01
C TRP A 143 -0.29 10.07 15.42
N ASN A 144 -0.23 8.94 14.73
CA ASN A 144 -1.39 8.30 14.11
C ASN A 144 -2.37 7.74 15.16
N ALA A 145 -1.87 7.20 16.27
CA ALA A 145 -2.69 6.78 17.42
C ALA A 145 -3.37 7.98 18.09
N ASP A 146 -2.59 9.02 18.40
CA ASP A 146 -3.07 10.24 19.06
C ASP A 146 -4.12 10.98 18.21
N THR A 147 -3.89 11.10 16.90
CA THR A 147 -4.79 11.79 15.97
C THR A 147 -6.15 11.10 15.86
N ARG A 148 -6.18 9.76 15.88
CA ARG A 148 -7.45 9.01 15.86
C ARG A 148 -8.26 9.20 17.14
N LEU A 149 -7.60 9.14 18.30
CA LEU A 149 -8.27 9.39 19.58
C LEU A 149 -8.77 10.84 19.67
N GLN A 150 -7.97 11.80 19.23
CA GLN A 150 -8.37 13.20 19.20
C GLN A 150 -9.61 13.41 18.32
N ALA A 151 -9.64 12.84 17.12
CA ALA A 151 -10.80 12.92 16.26
C ALA A 151 -12.05 12.33 16.94
N LEU A 152 -11.92 11.20 17.64
CA LEU A 152 -13.03 10.56 18.37
C LEU A 152 -13.58 11.48 19.47
N GLN A 153 -12.69 12.16 20.20
CA GLN A 153 -13.04 13.08 21.28
C GLN A 153 -13.69 14.37 20.77
N GLU A 154 -13.24 14.87 19.62
CA GLU A 154 -13.78 16.08 18.98
C GLU A 154 -15.10 15.82 18.23
N GLY A 155 -15.45 14.55 18.01
CA GLY A 155 -16.65 14.16 17.26
C GLY A 155 -16.54 14.48 15.76
N THR A 156 -15.33 14.65 15.25
CA THR A 156 -15.00 14.93 13.85
C THR A 156 -14.62 13.67 13.08
N VAL A 157 -14.91 12.50 13.64
CA VAL A 157 -14.46 11.20 13.11
C VAL A 157 -15.18 10.83 11.82
N ASP A 158 -14.37 10.65 10.77
CA ASP A 158 -14.69 9.69 9.74
C ASP A 158 -14.36 8.29 10.27
N LEU A 159 -15.39 7.45 10.38
CA LEU A 159 -15.21 6.09 10.87
C LEU A 159 -14.26 5.30 9.98
N HIS A 160 -14.13 5.65 8.71
CA HIS A 160 -13.25 4.96 7.77
C HIS A 160 -11.79 5.26 8.12
N ASP A 161 -11.46 6.51 8.41
CA ASP A 161 -10.10 6.91 8.79
C ASP A 161 -9.65 6.27 10.11
N VAL A 162 -10.62 6.04 11.01
CA VAL A 162 -10.35 5.38 12.29
C VAL A 162 -10.23 3.87 12.15
N THR A 163 -11.07 3.24 11.33
CA THR A 163 -11.22 1.78 11.30
C THR A 163 -10.62 1.09 10.08
N LEU A 164 -10.38 1.83 8.99
CA LEU A 164 -10.01 1.33 7.66
C LEU A 164 -11.02 0.36 7.03
N ALA A 165 -12.22 0.22 7.60
CA ALA A 165 -13.31 -0.57 7.05
C ALA A 165 -14.05 0.24 5.96
N LEU A 166 -14.23 -0.34 4.78
CA LEU A 166 -14.86 0.33 3.63
C LEU A 166 -16.37 0.02 3.59
N ASP A 167 -16.73 -1.20 3.97
CA ASP A 167 -18.09 -1.69 4.12
C ASP A 167 -18.35 -2.09 5.57
N TYR A 168 -19.09 -1.22 6.27
CA TYR A 168 -19.44 -1.43 7.67
C TYR A 168 -20.49 -2.52 7.89
N GLU A 169 -21.08 -3.08 6.84
CA GLU A 169 -22.02 -4.20 6.90
C GLU A 169 -21.34 -5.56 6.81
N ASN A 170 -20.04 -5.61 6.51
CA ASN A 170 -19.29 -6.86 6.33
C ASN A 170 -18.41 -7.18 7.56
N LEU A 171 -18.72 -8.28 8.27
CA LEU A 171 -17.98 -8.72 9.45
C LEU A 171 -16.50 -8.99 9.14
N ASP A 172 -16.24 -9.63 8.01
CA ASP A 172 -14.90 -10.01 7.59
C ASP A 172 -14.03 -8.77 7.29
N GLU A 173 -14.63 -7.67 6.82
CA GLU A 173 -13.92 -6.38 6.75
C GLU A 173 -13.55 -5.83 8.13
N TRP A 174 -14.44 -5.90 9.12
CA TRP A 174 -14.13 -5.46 10.48
C TRP A 174 -13.06 -6.31 11.15
N VAL A 175 -13.15 -7.63 11.00
CA VAL A 175 -12.17 -8.58 11.56
C VAL A 175 -10.77 -8.26 11.03
N ARG A 176 -10.63 -8.12 9.71
CA ARG A 176 -9.35 -7.78 9.08
C ARG A 176 -8.89 -6.37 9.41
N ALA A 177 -9.76 -5.38 9.29
CA ALA A 177 -9.37 -3.98 9.41
C ALA A 177 -8.92 -3.65 10.85
N PHE A 178 -9.49 -4.28 11.87
CA PHE A 178 -9.00 -4.17 13.25
C PHE A 178 -7.89 -5.17 13.59
N GLY A 179 -7.57 -6.12 12.71
CA GLY A 179 -6.70 -7.24 13.00
C GLY A 179 -7.20 -8.03 14.21
N LEU A 180 -8.52 -8.25 14.34
CA LEU A 180 -9.08 -9.00 15.47
C LEU A 180 -8.52 -10.42 15.50
N ASP A 181 -8.40 -11.05 14.35
CA ASP A 181 -7.84 -12.40 14.15
C ASP A 181 -6.36 -12.54 14.57
N THR A 182 -5.65 -11.42 14.75
CA THR A 182 -4.26 -11.40 15.25
C THR A 182 -4.16 -11.60 16.76
N LEU A 183 -5.27 -11.42 17.49
CA LEU A 183 -5.32 -11.60 18.94
C LEU A 183 -5.16 -13.09 19.28
N ASP A 184 -4.30 -13.39 20.26
CA ASP A 184 -4.04 -14.74 20.74
C ASP A 184 -5.19 -15.27 21.62
N HIS A 185 -6.34 -15.47 20.97
CA HIS A 185 -7.52 -16.06 21.58
C HIS A 185 -8.36 -16.79 20.52
N PRO A 186 -8.79 -18.06 20.78
CA PRO A 186 -9.55 -18.86 19.81
C PRO A 186 -10.82 -18.17 19.29
N TRP A 187 -11.46 -17.35 20.13
CA TRP A 187 -12.64 -16.55 19.76
C TRP A 187 -12.39 -15.65 18.54
N PHE A 188 -11.30 -14.89 18.54
CA PHE A 188 -11.04 -13.96 17.44
C PHE A 188 -10.57 -14.67 16.18
N ARG A 189 -9.82 -15.76 16.32
CA ARG A 189 -9.44 -16.62 15.17
C ARG A 189 -10.67 -17.19 14.45
N ALA A 190 -11.69 -17.57 15.22
CA ALA A 190 -12.94 -18.10 14.65
C ALA A 190 -13.75 -17.03 13.89
N LEU A 191 -13.57 -15.74 14.19
CA LEU A 191 -14.28 -14.67 13.47
C LEU A 191 -13.89 -14.61 11.98
N ALA A 192 -12.64 -14.94 11.63
CA ALA A 192 -12.16 -14.97 10.26
C ALA A 192 -12.84 -16.05 9.38
N HIS A 193 -13.65 -16.93 9.99
CA HIS A 193 -14.37 -17.99 9.29
C HIS A 193 -15.88 -17.72 9.19
N LEU A 194 -16.36 -16.57 9.68
CA LEU A 194 -17.76 -16.16 9.56
C LEU A 194 -17.95 -15.25 8.35
N GLU A 195 -18.95 -15.55 7.52
CA GLU A 195 -19.24 -14.80 6.30
C GLU A 195 -20.01 -13.49 6.56
N ASP A 196 -20.80 -13.42 7.65
CA ASP A 196 -21.61 -12.25 7.98
C ASP A 196 -21.85 -12.06 9.48
N PHE A 197 -22.39 -10.89 9.82
CA PHE A 197 -22.80 -10.58 11.20
C PHE A 197 -24.06 -11.33 11.66
N ALA A 198 -24.83 -11.93 10.76
CA ALA A 198 -26.04 -12.68 11.13
C ALA A 198 -25.70 -13.99 11.86
N GLY A 199 -24.48 -14.51 11.66
CA GLY A 199 -23.89 -15.60 12.45
C GLY A 199 -23.55 -15.24 13.90
N LEU A 200 -23.42 -13.95 14.24
CA LEU A 200 -23.14 -13.45 15.59
C LEU A 200 -24.42 -13.25 16.40
N GLN A 201 -25.11 -14.35 16.73
CA GLN A 201 -26.38 -14.29 17.49
C GLN A 201 -26.21 -14.36 19.02
N VAL A 202 -25.04 -14.79 19.49
CA VAL A 202 -24.71 -14.92 20.92
C VAL A 202 -23.22 -14.60 21.11
N PRO A 203 -22.81 -13.88 22.16
CA PRO A 203 -21.39 -13.79 22.50
C PRO A 203 -20.83 -15.20 22.74
N PHE A 204 -19.80 -15.61 22.00
CA PHE A 204 -19.20 -16.96 22.11
C PHE A 204 -18.65 -17.27 23.53
N ALA A 205 -18.62 -16.31 24.45
CA ALA A 205 -18.37 -16.55 25.88
C ALA A 205 -19.46 -17.45 26.54
N GLU A 206 -20.63 -17.58 25.91
CA GLU A 206 -21.69 -18.53 26.28
C GLU A 206 -21.55 -19.90 25.57
N LEU A 207 -20.58 -20.06 24.67
CA LEU A 207 -20.20 -21.34 24.06
C LEU A 207 -19.00 -21.89 24.86
N GLU A 208 -19.20 -23.05 25.53
CA GLU A 208 -18.10 -23.74 26.21
C GLU A 208 -16.94 -23.96 25.22
N ALA A 209 -15.71 -23.66 25.66
CA ALA A 209 -14.51 -23.88 24.86
C ALA A 209 -14.53 -25.32 24.31
N PRO A 210 -14.24 -25.54 23.01
CA PRO A 210 -14.12 -26.90 22.51
C PRO A 210 -13.05 -27.59 23.36
N ALA A 211 -13.46 -28.67 24.03
CA ALA A 211 -12.54 -29.54 24.73
C ALA A 211 -11.52 -30.04 23.68
N GLU A 212 -10.24 -29.80 23.97
CA GLU A 212 -9.09 -30.36 23.27
C GLU A 212 -8.79 -29.73 21.88
N ALA A 213 -8.27 -28.50 21.88
CA ALA A 213 -7.20 -28.18 20.96
C ALA A 213 -5.89 -28.66 21.61
N GLU A 214 -5.31 -29.75 21.10
CA GLU A 214 -4.02 -30.25 21.56
C GLU A 214 -2.98 -29.12 21.58
N PRO A 215 -2.20 -28.96 22.66
CA PRO A 215 -1.09 -28.02 22.68
C PRO A 215 -0.03 -28.48 21.67
N LEU A 216 0.52 -27.54 20.90
CA LEU A 216 1.69 -27.77 20.08
C LEU A 216 2.82 -28.36 20.93
N PRO A 217 3.53 -29.41 20.47
CA PRO A 217 4.57 -30.04 21.25
C PRO A 217 5.72 -29.06 21.48
N VAL A 218 6.01 -28.81 22.76
CA VAL A 218 7.18 -28.07 23.21
C VAL A 218 8.39 -29.00 23.16
N GLY A 219 9.42 -28.59 22.41
CA GLY A 219 10.77 -29.15 22.46
C GLY A 219 11.03 -30.30 21.49
N LEU A 220 11.77 -30.00 20.42
CA LEU A 220 12.64 -31.00 19.80
C LEU A 220 14.07 -30.61 20.14
N ASP A 221 14.60 -31.24 21.19
CA ASP A 221 16.03 -31.35 21.41
C ASP A 221 16.64 -32.09 20.22
N GLU A 222 17.61 -31.45 19.58
CA GLU A 222 18.53 -32.12 18.66
C GLU A 222 19.32 -33.17 19.44
N HIS A 223 19.42 -34.39 18.91
CA HIS A 223 20.20 -35.54 19.41
C HIS A 223 19.45 -36.49 20.35
N ASP A 224 18.65 -37.39 19.79
CA ASP A 224 18.78 -38.85 20.00
C ASP A 224 17.48 -39.57 19.57
N VAL A 225 17.46 -40.17 18.38
CA VAL A 225 16.73 -41.44 18.19
C VAL A 225 17.52 -42.35 17.26
N ALA A 226 17.92 -43.48 17.82
CA ALA A 226 18.72 -44.53 17.23
C ALA A 226 17.99 -45.31 16.12
N LEU A 227 18.78 -45.76 15.15
CA LEU A 227 18.44 -46.74 14.12
C LEU A 227 18.18 -48.13 14.74
N ASP A 228 17.02 -48.75 14.51
CA ASP A 228 16.82 -50.23 14.45
C ASP A 228 15.50 -50.59 13.72
N PRO A 229 15.30 -51.81 13.17
CA PRO A 229 14.81 -51.98 11.81
C PRO A 229 13.34 -52.45 11.78
N GLY A 230 12.63 -52.07 10.73
CA GLY A 230 11.20 -52.39 10.61
C GLY A 230 10.89 -53.89 10.45
N PRO A 231 9.68 -54.33 10.85
CA PRO A 231 9.09 -55.57 10.34
C PRO A 231 8.26 -55.29 9.08
N GLU A 232 8.60 -56.07 8.06
CA GLU A 232 7.91 -56.53 6.85
C GLU A 232 6.54 -55.95 6.46
N HIS A 233 6.49 -55.56 5.17
CA HIS A 233 5.37 -55.06 4.35
C HIS A 233 4.09 -55.92 4.36
N GLU A 234 2.94 -55.25 4.40
CA GLU A 234 1.78 -55.57 3.55
C GLU A 234 1.26 -54.28 2.87
N PRO A 235 0.71 -54.37 1.64
CA PRO A 235 0.73 -53.27 0.67
C PRO A 235 -0.40 -52.28 0.91
N GLU A 236 -0.04 -51.02 1.14
CA GLU A 236 -0.96 -49.89 1.10
C GLU A 236 -1.39 -49.62 -0.35
N HIS A 237 -2.68 -49.40 -0.53
CA HIS A 237 -3.24 -48.86 -1.77
C HIS A 237 -2.59 -47.51 -2.04
N GLU A 238 -1.82 -47.42 -3.14
CA GLU A 238 -1.33 -46.16 -3.70
C GLU A 238 -2.53 -45.25 -3.98
N LEU A 239 -2.70 -44.24 -3.12
CA LEU A 239 -3.30 -42.98 -3.52
C LEU A 239 -2.33 -42.40 -4.56
N GLU A 240 -2.77 -42.35 -5.83
CA GLU A 240 -2.10 -41.59 -6.88
C GLU A 240 -1.89 -40.17 -6.36
N LEU A 241 -0.65 -39.87 -5.98
CA LEU A 241 -0.17 -38.50 -5.84
C LEU A 241 -0.32 -37.87 -7.22
N ASP A 242 -1.24 -36.91 -7.35
CA ASP A 242 -1.29 -36.04 -8.52
C ASP A 242 0.13 -35.50 -8.76
N GLU A 243 0.63 -35.73 -9.98
CA GLU A 243 1.95 -35.30 -10.39
C GLU A 243 2.11 -33.79 -10.16
N PRO A 244 3.28 -33.32 -9.68
CA PRO A 244 3.56 -31.89 -9.62
C PRO A 244 3.40 -31.30 -11.03
N ALA A 245 2.68 -30.17 -11.14
CA ALA A 245 2.44 -29.49 -12.41
C ALA A 245 3.73 -29.34 -13.23
N PRO A 246 3.71 -29.66 -14.54
CA PRO A 246 4.91 -29.69 -15.36
C PRO A 246 5.56 -28.30 -15.44
N GLN A 247 6.89 -28.26 -15.30
CA GLN A 247 7.68 -27.03 -15.50
C GLN A 247 7.39 -26.43 -16.89
N PRO A 248 7.42 -25.09 -17.04
CA PRO A 248 7.08 -24.44 -18.31
C PRO A 248 7.98 -24.98 -19.42
N GLY A 249 7.35 -25.66 -20.38
CA GLY A 249 8.05 -26.22 -21.54
C GLY A 249 8.85 -25.14 -22.24
N SER A 250 10.04 -25.50 -22.71
CA SER A 250 10.88 -24.62 -23.53
C SER A 250 10.09 -24.11 -24.75
N HIS A 251 10.44 -22.94 -25.29
CA HIS A 251 9.79 -22.40 -26.50
C HIS A 251 9.71 -23.45 -27.64
N GLY A 252 10.72 -24.32 -27.77
CA GLY A 252 10.74 -25.41 -28.75
C GLY A 252 9.75 -26.55 -28.50
N GLU A 253 9.34 -26.80 -27.26
CA GLU A 253 8.30 -27.77 -26.92
C GLU A 253 6.91 -27.24 -27.24
N TRP A 254 6.63 -25.99 -26.87
CA TRP A 254 5.36 -25.35 -27.22
C TRP A 254 5.19 -25.18 -28.74
N ALA A 255 6.27 -24.87 -29.47
CA ALA A 255 6.23 -24.83 -30.92
C ALA A 255 5.86 -26.19 -31.55
N ARG A 256 6.38 -27.30 -31.01
CA ARG A 256 6.02 -28.67 -31.44
C ARG A 256 4.57 -29.01 -31.10
N ARG A 257 4.10 -28.64 -29.90
CA ARG A 257 2.70 -28.84 -29.49
C ARG A 257 1.73 -28.05 -30.38
N TYR A 258 2.08 -26.81 -30.73
CA TYR A 258 1.30 -26.02 -31.68
C TYR A 258 1.23 -26.68 -33.07
N GLN A 259 2.34 -27.19 -33.59
CA GLN A 259 2.35 -27.95 -34.85
C GLN A 259 1.52 -29.25 -34.78
N ALA A 260 1.42 -29.86 -33.60
CA ALA A 260 0.58 -31.01 -33.33
C ALA A 260 -0.92 -30.66 -33.14
N GLY A 261 -1.28 -29.37 -33.18
CA GLY A 261 -2.67 -28.91 -33.08
C GLY A 261 -3.16 -28.60 -31.67
N ASP A 262 -2.26 -28.44 -30.69
CA ASP A 262 -2.63 -28.05 -29.32
C ASP A 262 -3.10 -26.58 -29.27
N PRO A 263 -4.36 -26.29 -28.90
CA PRO A 263 -4.89 -24.93 -28.85
C PRO A 263 -4.26 -24.06 -27.74
N ALA A 264 -3.75 -24.66 -26.65
CA ALA A 264 -3.12 -23.91 -25.56
C ALA A 264 -1.71 -23.43 -25.91
N ALA A 265 -1.07 -24.05 -26.90
CA ALA A 265 0.32 -23.78 -27.25
C ALA A 265 0.55 -22.36 -27.80
N ALA A 266 -0.40 -21.80 -28.55
CA ALA A 266 -0.28 -20.44 -29.07
C ALA A 266 -0.24 -19.39 -27.94
N LEU A 267 -1.07 -19.55 -26.91
CA LEU A 267 -1.07 -18.66 -25.74
C LEU A 267 0.24 -18.78 -24.94
N ALA A 268 0.73 -20.00 -24.73
CA ALA A 268 2.02 -20.23 -24.08
C ALA A 268 3.18 -19.57 -24.85
N LEU A 269 3.21 -19.71 -26.18
CA LEU A 269 4.21 -19.07 -27.03
C LEU A 269 4.13 -17.54 -26.98
N SER A 270 2.93 -16.96 -26.91
CA SER A 270 2.77 -15.51 -26.72
C SER A 270 3.34 -15.00 -25.39
N ARG A 271 3.28 -15.80 -24.33
CA ARG A 271 3.86 -15.46 -23.02
C ARG A 271 5.38 -15.59 -22.99
N LEU A 272 5.93 -16.54 -23.74
CA LEU A 272 7.37 -16.82 -23.81
C LEU A 272 8.12 -15.99 -24.87
N ALA A 273 7.42 -15.31 -25.77
CA ALA A 273 8.03 -14.52 -26.82
C ALA A 273 8.73 -13.27 -26.26
N GLU A 274 10.02 -13.12 -26.56
CA GLU A 274 10.83 -11.95 -26.16
C GLU A 274 10.53 -10.72 -27.02
N ASP A 275 10.20 -10.93 -28.30
CA ASP A 275 9.84 -9.85 -29.22
C ASP A 275 8.34 -9.53 -29.11
N PRO A 276 7.97 -8.26 -28.85
CA PRO A 276 6.56 -7.86 -28.73
C PRO A 276 5.73 -8.16 -29.98
N THR A 277 6.34 -8.20 -31.17
CA THR A 277 5.61 -8.45 -32.43
C THR A 277 5.29 -9.92 -32.59
N GLN A 278 6.26 -10.79 -32.29
CA GLN A 278 6.01 -12.22 -32.19
C GLN A 278 4.99 -12.56 -31.09
N ALA A 279 5.07 -11.90 -29.93
CA ALA A 279 4.10 -12.09 -28.85
C ALA A 279 2.66 -11.77 -29.31
N MET A 280 2.51 -10.67 -30.07
CA MET A 280 1.24 -10.24 -30.67
C MET A 280 0.72 -11.25 -31.69
N ASP A 281 1.57 -11.69 -32.63
CA ASP A 281 1.18 -12.68 -33.65
C ASP A 281 0.71 -13.99 -33.00
N TRP A 282 1.39 -14.46 -31.95
CA TRP A 282 0.98 -15.64 -31.21
C TRP A 282 -0.32 -15.43 -30.45
N ALA A 283 -0.54 -14.26 -29.84
CA ALA A 283 -1.79 -13.94 -29.17
C ALA A 283 -2.98 -13.89 -30.16
N ARG A 284 -2.77 -13.35 -31.37
CA ARG A 284 -3.77 -13.33 -32.44
C ARG A 284 -4.16 -14.74 -32.88
N ARG A 285 -3.17 -15.64 -32.99
CA ARG A 285 -3.41 -17.07 -33.27
C ARG A 285 -4.17 -17.76 -32.14
N ALA A 286 -3.82 -17.47 -30.89
CA ALA A 286 -4.53 -18.00 -29.72
C ALA A 286 -6.00 -17.54 -29.66
N CYS A 287 -6.31 -16.36 -30.21
CA CYS A 287 -7.67 -15.85 -30.34
C CYS A 287 -8.42 -16.35 -31.59
N GLY A 288 -7.82 -17.24 -32.40
CA GLY A 288 -8.41 -17.74 -33.63
C GLY A 288 -8.52 -16.69 -34.76
N LEU A 289 -7.84 -15.55 -34.67
CA LEU A 289 -7.88 -14.51 -35.71
C LEU A 289 -7.09 -14.89 -36.97
N GLU A 290 -6.10 -15.78 -36.83
CA GLU A 290 -5.19 -16.21 -37.90
C GLU A 290 -5.09 -17.75 -38.02
N GLY A 291 -6.03 -18.48 -37.40
CA GLY A 291 -6.00 -19.94 -37.32
C GLY A 291 -7.34 -20.53 -36.86
N ALA A 292 -7.37 -21.85 -36.65
CA ALA A 292 -8.58 -22.58 -36.28
C ALA A 292 -8.76 -22.78 -34.76
N ALA A 293 -8.03 -22.03 -33.92
CA ALA A 293 -8.10 -22.16 -32.47
C ALA A 293 -9.42 -21.59 -31.94
N GLU A 294 -10.05 -22.31 -31.00
CA GLU A 294 -11.16 -21.76 -30.22
C GLU A 294 -10.62 -20.75 -29.19
N PRO A 295 -11.11 -19.50 -29.19
CA PRO A 295 -10.56 -18.48 -28.32
C PRO A 295 -11.03 -18.65 -26.87
N THR A 296 -10.10 -18.48 -25.93
CA THR A 296 -10.38 -18.47 -24.48
C THR A 296 -10.34 -17.06 -23.91
N ALA A 297 -10.87 -16.87 -22.70
CA ALA A 297 -10.78 -15.59 -21.98
C ALA A 297 -9.32 -15.13 -21.81
N ALA A 298 -8.43 -16.06 -21.44
CA ALA A 298 -7.01 -15.79 -21.24
C ALA A 298 -6.30 -15.37 -22.55
N ALA A 299 -6.71 -15.90 -23.70
CA ALA A 299 -6.18 -15.50 -25.00
C ALA A 299 -6.58 -14.06 -25.34
N TRP A 300 -7.86 -13.72 -25.19
CA TRP A 300 -8.34 -12.34 -25.42
C TRP A 300 -7.71 -11.33 -24.47
N LEU A 301 -7.58 -11.70 -23.18
CA LEU A 301 -6.92 -10.87 -22.18
C LEU A 301 -5.45 -10.61 -22.59
N ARG A 302 -4.70 -11.65 -22.95
CA ARG A 302 -3.30 -11.50 -23.38
C ARG A 302 -3.17 -10.60 -24.61
N LEU A 303 -4.06 -10.75 -25.58
CA LEU A 303 -4.06 -9.91 -26.78
C LEU A 303 -4.32 -8.44 -26.45
N ALA A 304 -5.28 -8.16 -25.56
CA ALA A 304 -5.57 -6.80 -25.10
C ALA A 304 -4.43 -6.19 -24.29
N GLN A 305 -3.77 -6.96 -23.41
CA GLN A 305 -2.61 -6.52 -22.64
C GLN A 305 -1.46 -6.08 -23.55
N LEU A 306 -1.10 -6.91 -24.55
CA LEU A 306 -0.04 -6.61 -25.49
C LEU A 306 -0.33 -5.34 -26.32
N ALA A 307 -1.58 -5.11 -26.67
CA ALA A 307 -1.97 -3.91 -27.41
C ALA A 307 -1.90 -2.65 -26.55
N PHE A 308 -2.26 -2.76 -25.26
CA PHE A 308 -2.12 -1.68 -24.29
C PHE A 308 -0.64 -1.35 -24.01
N GLU A 309 0.20 -2.36 -23.79
CA GLU A 309 1.65 -2.20 -23.56
C GLU A 309 2.39 -1.56 -24.75
N ARG A 310 1.91 -1.80 -25.98
CA ARG A 310 2.47 -1.26 -27.22
C ARG A 310 1.90 0.12 -27.61
N ALA A 311 1.41 0.91 -26.63
CA ALA A 311 0.88 2.25 -26.83
C ALA A 311 1.81 3.10 -27.73
N GLY A 312 1.42 3.24 -29.00
CA GLY A 312 2.25 3.70 -30.12
C GLY A 312 1.77 3.15 -31.48
N SER A 313 1.09 2.00 -31.46
CA SER A 313 0.28 1.44 -32.57
C SER A 313 -1.21 1.79 -32.36
N THR A 314 -1.66 2.92 -32.90
CA THR A 314 -3.02 3.46 -32.63
C THR A 314 -4.15 2.50 -33.02
N ASP A 315 -3.97 1.70 -34.07
CA ASP A 315 -5.03 0.81 -34.59
C ASP A 315 -5.34 -0.38 -33.67
N GLU A 316 -4.33 -0.93 -32.98
CA GLU A 316 -4.49 -2.09 -32.10
C GLU A 316 -5.06 -1.67 -30.74
N LEU A 317 -4.63 -0.51 -30.23
CA LEU A 317 -5.14 0.06 -28.99
C LEU A 317 -6.65 0.35 -29.07
N LEU A 318 -7.11 0.90 -30.20
CA LEU A 318 -8.54 1.12 -30.47
C LEU A 318 -9.37 -0.18 -30.50
N GLN A 319 -8.75 -1.31 -30.86
CA GLN A 319 -9.41 -2.62 -30.88
C GLN A 319 -9.40 -3.31 -29.51
N ALA A 320 -8.48 -2.93 -28.61
CA ALA A 320 -8.26 -3.59 -27.32
C ALA A 320 -9.52 -3.65 -26.45
N ARG A 321 -10.32 -2.57 -26.44
CA ARG A 321 -11.62 -2.53 -25.74
C ARG A 321 -12.57 -3.65 -26.19
N GLY A 322 -12.64 -3.90 -27.49
CA GLY A 322 -13.45 -5.00 -28.04
C GLY A 322 -12.89 -6.38 -27.71
N TRP A 323 -11.59 -6.53 -27.51
CA TRP A 323 -11.00 -7.80 -27.04
C TRP A 323 -11.26 -8.03 -25.56
N VAL A 324 -11.20 -6.99 -24.73
CA VAL A 324 -11.60 -7.05 -23.31
C VAL A 324 -13.07 -7.46 -23.17
N GLU A 325 -13.97 -6.93 -23.98
CA GLU A 325 -15.38 -7.35 -23.96
C GLU A 325 -15.57 -8.84 -24.31
N ARG A 326 -14.78 -9.35 -25.25
CA ARG A 326 -14.78 -10.79 -25.58
C ARG A 326 -14.21 -11.65 -24.47
N ALA A 327 -13.16 -11.18 -23.78
CA ALA A 327 -12.63 -11.83 -22.59
C ALA A 327 -13.67 -11.84 -21.47
N GLN A 328 -14.37 -10.71 -21.26
CA GLN A 328 -15.40 -10.55 -20.23
C GLN A 328 -16.61 -11.47 -20.45
N ALA A 329 -17.01 -11.71 -21.69
CA ALA A 329 -18.06 -12.68 -22.01
C ALA A 329 -17.70 -14.13 -21.62
N LEU A 330 -16.41 -14.40 -21.38
CA LEU A 330 -15.86 -15.69 -20.99
C LEU A 330 -15.20 -15.63 -19.61
N ASP A 331 -15.50 -14.63 -18.76
CA ASP A 331 -14.79 -14.38 -17.51
C ASP A 331 -14.80 -15.58 -16.53
N HIS A 332 -15.85 -16.41 -16.56
CA HIS A 332 -15.95 -17.69 -15.84
C HIS A 332 -14.81 -18.69 -16.14
N GLN A 333 -14.02 -18.49 -17.20
CA GLN A 333 -12.86 -19.31 -17.54
C GLN A 333 -11.55 -18.82 -16.88
N LEU A 334 -11.58 -17.66 -16.22
CA LEU A 334 -10.42 -17.09 -15.56
C LEU A 334 -10.41 -17.50 -14.09
N ASP A 335 -9.27 -18.01 -13.63
CA ASP A 335 -9.05 -18.31 -12.20
C ASP A 335 -9.09 -17.02 -11.37
N GLU A 336 -8.55 -15.91 -11.91
CA GLU A 336 -8.55 -14.59 -11.29
C GLU A 336 -8.99 -13.51 -12.29
N VAL A 337 -10.14 -12.89 -12.06
CA VAL A 337 -10.72 -11.89 -12.97
C VAL A 337 -10.10 -10.49 -12.81
N TYR A 338 -9.27 -10.26 -11.79
CA TYR A 338 -8.75 -8.93 -11.42
C TYR A 338 -7.93 -8.29 -12.53
N ALA A 339 -7.06 -9.07 -13.18
CA ALA A 339 -6.25 -8.59 -14.29
C ALA A 339 -7.10 -8.09 -15.48
N LEU A 340 -8.24 -8.76 -15.73
CA LEU A 340 -9.20 -8.32 -16.74
C LEU A 340 -9.89 -7.01 -16.34
N LEU A 341 -10.36 -6.90 -15.10
CA LEU A 341 -11.05 -5.71 -14.60
C LEU A 341 -10.13 -4.49 -14.54
N LEU A 342 -8.88 -4.68 -14.12
CA LEU A 342 -7.89 -3.61 -14.09
C LEU A 342 -7.56 -3.11 -15.50
N LEU A 343 -7.33 -4.03 -16.45
CA LEU A 343 -7.10 -3.64 -17.85
C LEU A 343 -8.32 -2.96 -18.47
N GLN A 344 -9.52 -3.45 -18.14
CA GLN A 344 -10.78 -2.84 -18.55
C GLN A 344 -10.84 -1.38 -18.08
N ALA A 345 -10.60 -1.13 -16.78
CA ALA A 345 -10.60 0.21 -16.23
C ALA A 345 -9.59 1.13 -16.92
N ARG A 346 -8.33 0.68 -17.07
CA ARG A 346 -7.27 1.43 -17.76
C ARG A 346 -7.68 1.81 -19.18
N LEU A 347 -8.19 0.87 -19.97
CA LEU A 347 -8.61 1.13 -21.34
C LEU A 347 -9.78 2.10 -21.45
N TRP A 348 -10.73 2.11 -20.50
CA TRP A 348 -11.87 3.04 -20.51
C TRP A 348 -11.53 4.43 -20.00
N LEU A 349 -10.45 4.57 -19.21
CA LEU A 349 -9.90 5.86 -18.78
C LEU A 349 -8.90 6.44 -19.79
N ASP A 350 -8.28 5.60 -20.62
CA ASP A 350 -7.33 6.03 -21.64
C ASP A 350 -8.04 6.62 -22.87
N ALA A 351 -7.77 7.90 -23.14
CA ALA A 351 -8.32 8.63 -24.28
C ALA A 351 -7.74 8.18 -25.63
N ASP A 352 -6.53 7.62 -25.66
CA ASP A 352 -5.89 7.09 -26.87
C ASP A 352 -6.51 5.74 -27.27
N ALA A 353 -7.09 5.01 -26.32
CA ALA A 353 -7.90 3.82 -26.57
C ALA A 353 -9.33 4.12 -27.03
N GLY A 354 -9.73 5.39 -27.08
CA GLY A 354 -11.05 5.87 -27.51
C GLY A 354 -11.68 6.82 -26.48
N PRO A 355 -12.90 7.34 -26.74
CA PRO A 355 -13.57 8.26 -25.82
C PRO A 355 -13.65 7.69 -24.40
N VAL A 356 -13.31 8.50 -23.40
CA VAL A 356 -13.34 8.10 -21.99
C VAL A 356 -14.75 7.68 -21.59
N ASP A 357 -14.88 6.49 -21.00
CA ASP A 357 -16.13 5.97 -20.44
C ASP A 357 -15.95 5.73 -18.94
N GLY A 358 -16.12 6.81 -18.17
CA GLY A 358 -15.95 6.78 -16.72
C GLY A 358 -16.90 5.82 -16.02
N ALA A 359 -18.12 5.63 -16.53
CA ALA A 359 -19.09 4.73 -15.90
C ALA A 359 -18.63 3.27 -15.98
N ARG A 360 -18.11 2.84 -17.13
CA ARG A 360 -17.56 1.50 -17.29
C ARG A 360 -16.26 1.30 -16.53
N ALA A 361 -15.40 2.31 -16.50
CA ALA A 361 -14.17 2.27 -15.71
C ALA A 361 -14.48 2.13 -14.21
N PHE A 362 -15.34 2.98 -13.68
CA PHE A 362 -15.73 2.99 -12.28
C PHE A 362 -16.34 1.66 -11.85
N ALA A 363 -17.31 1.14 -12.61
CA ALA A 363 -17.92 -0.16 -12.31
C ALA A 363 -16.92 -1.33 -12.33
N ALA A 364 -15.93 -1.29 -13.24
CA ALA A 364 -14.87 -2.30 -13.28
C ALA A 364 -13.95 -2.20 -12.06
N LEU A 365 -13.62 -0.99 -11.60
CA LEU A 365 -12.79 -0.74 -10.42
C LEU A 365 -13.49 -1.15 -9.12
N GLU A 366 -14.78 -0.85 -8.97
CA GLU A 366 -15.55 -1.32 -7.81
C GLU A 366 -15.57 -2.84 -7.73
N ARG A 367 -15.81 -3.52 -8.86
CA ARG A 367 -15.77 -4.98 -8.93
C ARG A 367 -14.35 -5.51 -8.69
N LEU A 368 -13.31 -4.80 -9.13
CA LEU A 368 -11.92 -5.18 -8.87
C LEU A 368 -11.61 -5.14 -7.38
N LEU A 369 -11.93 -4.05 -6.70
CA LEU A 369 -11.66 -3.89 -5.26
C LEU A 369 -12.47 -4.86 -4.40
N LEU A 370 -13.68 -5.21 -4.82
CA LEU A 370 -14.51 -6.21 -4.13
C LEU A 370 -13.87 -7.61 -4.15
N LEU A 371 -13.18 -7.96 -5.23
CA LEU A 371 -12.71 -9.33 -5.44
C LEU A 371 -11.20 -9.51 -5.17
N SER A 372 -10.39 -8.45 -5.34
CA SER A 372 -8.95 -8.48 -5.11
C SER A 372 -8.59 -8.36 -3.62
N GLY A 373 -7.55 -9.08 -3.19
CA GLY A 373 -7.01 -8.93 -1.83
C GLY A 373 -6.28 -7.60 -1.65
N ARG A 374 -6.44 -6.94 -0.50
CA ARG A 374 -5.92 -5.58 -0.24
C ARG A 374 -4.40 -5.44 -0.43
N ASN A 375 -3.63 -6.48 -0.12
CA ASN A 375 -2.16 -6.48 -0.28
C ASN A 375 -1.69 -6.78 -1.71
N GLN A 376 -2.62 -7.00 -2.66
CA GLN A 376 -2.26 -7.26 -4.05
C GLN A 376 -1.99 -5.95 -4.77
N ALA A 377 -0.94 -5.91 -5.61
CA ALA A 377 -0.63 -4.74 -6.43
C ALA A 377 -1.82 -4.28 -7.30
N VAL A 378 -2.67 -5.20 -7.75
CA VAL A 378 -3.88 -4.88 -8.52
C VAL A 378 -4.94 -4.14 -7.71
N HIS A 379 -5.03 -4.40 -6.40
CA HIS A 379 -5.94 -3.71 -5.50
C HIS A 379 -5.46 -2.27 -5.27
N ILE A 380 -4.17 -2.12 -4.97
CA ILE A 380 -3.51 -0.84 -4.74
C ILE A 380 -3.62 0.08 -5.97
N GLU A 381 -3.35 -0.47 -7.16
CA GLU A 381 -3.55 0.24 -8.43
C GLU A 381 -5.04 0.56 -8.67
N GLY A 382 -5.95 -0.35 -8.31
CA GLY A 382 -7.39 -0.13 -8.37
C GLY A 382 -7.83 1.06 -7.52
N LEU A 383 -7.31 1.20 -6.30
CA LEU A 383 -7.56 2.34 -5.42
C LEU A 383 -7.05 3.64 -6.03
N HIS A 384 -5.89 3.61 -6.68
CA HIS A 384 -5.36 4.78 -7.39
C HIS A 384 -6.30 5.25 -8.51
N LEU A 385 -6.68 4.34 -9.40
CA LEU A 385 -7.57 4.66 -10.53
C LEU A 385 -8.97 5.05 -10.07
N LEU A 386 -9.47 4.45 -8.99
CA LEU A 386 -10.76 4.82 -8.40
C LEU A 386 -10.72 6.23 -7.80
N GLY A 387 -9.60 6.60 -7.17
CA GLY A 387 -9.36 7.96 -6.70
C GLY A 387 -9.41 8.98 -7.85
N ILE A 388 -8.83 8.67 -9.01
CA ILE A 388 -8.94 9.52 -10.22
C ILE A 388 -10.40 9.69 -10.61
N CYS A 389 -11.16 8.58 -10.66
CA CYS A 389 -12.57 8.64 -11.02
C CYS A 389 -13.39 9.50 -10.05
N ARG A 390 -13.14 9.37 -8.74
CA ARG A 390 -13.81 10.15 -7.69
C ARG A 390 -13.45 11.63 -7.77
N ARG A 391 -12.17 11.98 -7.95
CA ARG A 391 -11.76 13.39 -8.09
C ARG A 391 -12.43 14.05 -9.30
N ASP A 392 -12.41 13.38 -10.44
CA ASP A 392 -12.83 13.96 -11.72
C ASP A 392 -14.32 13.75 -12.04
N GLY A 393 -15.05 13.01 -11.19
CA GLY A 393 -16.46 12.67 -11.41
C GLY A 393 -16.68 11.74 -12.62
N LEU A 394 -15.75 10.81 -12.85
CA LEU A 394 -15.83 9.84 -13.94
C LEU A 394 -16.67 8.63 -13.49
N GLY A 395 -17.90 8.54 -13.98
CA GLY A 395 -18.82 7.46 -13.62
C GLY A 395 -19.47 7.59 -12.25
N CYS A 396 -19.09 8.61 -11.47
CA CYS A 396 -19.64 8.95 -10.16
C CYS A 396 -19.70 10.49 -10.00
N PRO A 397 -20.42 11.04 -9.01
CA PRO A 397 -20.28 12.43 -8.64
C PRO A 397 -18.84 12.75 -8.20
N ALA A 398 -18.34 13.93 -8.55
CA ALA A 398 -17.02 14.36 -8.11
C ALA A 398 -16.97 14.49 -6.58
N ASP A 399 -16.03 13.79 -5.97
CA ASP A 399 -15.78 13.72 -4.53
C ASP A 399 -14.27 13.64 -4.27
N PRO A 400 -13.61 14.81 -4.11
CA PRO A 400 -12.17 14.85 -3.87
C PRO A 400 -11.78 14.24 -2.51
N GLU A 401 -12.67 14.21 -1.52
CA GLU A 401 -12.35 13.64 -0.20
C GLU A 401 -12.34 12.11 -0.28
N ALA A 402 -13.32 11.51 -0.97
CA ALA A 402 -13.30 10.08 -1.24
C ALA A 402 -12.10 9.67 -2.13
N ALA A 403 -11.62 10.55 -3.00
CA ALA A 403 -10.38 10.35 -3.75
C ALA A 403 -9.15 10.37 -2.84
N ARG A 404 -9.05 11.35 -1.94
CA ARG A 404 -7.99 11.47 -0.94
C ARG A 404 -7.88 10.21 -0.09
N VAL A 405 -8.99 9.68 0.41
CA VAL A 405 -9.05 8.43 1.18
C VAL A 405 -8.46 7.27 0.39
N SER A 406 -8.86 7.12 -0.87
CA SER A 406 -8.41 6.02 -1.73
C SER A 406 -6.91 6.10 -1.99
N TRP A 407 -6.41 7.30 -2.26
CA TRP A 407 -4.98 7.52 -2.48
C TRP A 407 -4.16 7.43 -1.22
N ARG A 408 -4.68 7.82 -0.05
CA ARG A 408 -3.99 7.63 1.23
C ARG A 408 -3.77 6.15 1.52
N SER A 409 -4.77 5.30 1.27
CA SER A 409 -4.63 3.85 1.42
C SER A 409 -3.60 3.26 0.44
N ALA A 410 -3.62 3.67 -0.83
CA ALA A 410 -2.63 3.18 -1.78
C ALA A 410 -1.21 3.73 -1.51
N ALA A 411 -1.10 4.97 -1.01
CA ALA A 411 0.15 5.61 -0.65
C ALA A 411 0.81 4.96 0.58
N SER A 412 0.03 4.47 1.56
CA SER A 412 0.58 3.73 2.71
C SER A 412 1.26 2.44 2.30
N ASP A 413 0.86 1.85 1.16
CA ASP A 413 1.50 0.66 0.57
C ASP A 413 2.65 1.02 -0.38
N GLY A 414 3.07 2.29 -0.43
CA GLY A 414 4.20 2.75 -1.24
C GLY A 414 3.88 2.99 -2.72
N HIS A 415 2.60 3.09 -3.10
CA HIS A 415 2.23 3.30 -4.48
C HIS A 415 2.52 4.74 -4.95
N GLY A 416 3.63 4.92 -5.66
CA GLY A 416 4.12 6.22 -6.11
C GLY A 416 3.09 7.11 -6.82
N PRO A 417 2.40 6.64 -7.89
CA PRO A 417 1.34 7.39 -8.55
C PRO A 417 0.21 7.85 -7.62
N ALA A 418 -0.20 7.03 -6.65
CA ALA A 418 -1.22 7.42 -5.67
C ALA A 418 -0.68 8.47 -4.69
N THR A 419 0.55 8.31 -4.20
CA THR A 419 1.19 9.30 -3.34
C THR A 419 1.32 10.65 -4.05
N GLN A 420 1.74 10.66 -5.31
CA GLN A 420 1.82 11.89 -6.11
C GLN A 420 0.44 12.55 -6.24
N ALA A 421 -0.59 11.79 -6.62
CA ALA A 421 -1.94 12.31 -6.76
C ALA A 421 -2.49 12.87 -5.43
N LEU A 422 -2.18 12.22 -4.30
CA LEU A 422 -2.53 12.70 -2.96
C LEU A 422 -1.85 14.01 -2.61
N VAL A 423 -0.53 14.11 -2.84
CA VAL A 423 0.24 15.34 -2.58
C VAL A 423 -0.27 16.50 -3.43
N GLU A 424 -0.52 16.28 -4.72
CA GLU A 424 -1.09 17.28 -5.63
C GLU A 424 -2.49 17.73 -5.18
N LEU A 425 -3.34 16.80 -4.73
CA LEU A 425 -4.67 17.11 -4.24
C LEU A 425 -4.62 17.97 -2.97
N LEU A 426 -3.82 17.55 -1.98
CA LEU A 426 -3.67 18.27 -0.71
C LEU A 426 -3.12 19.68 -0.93
N ALA A 427 -2.13 19.82 -1.81
CA ALA A 427 -1.59 21.11 -2.22
C ALA A 427 -2.67 22.01 -2.85
N ALA A 428 -3.47 21.47 -3.77
CA ALA A 428 -4.55 22.21 -4.40
C ALA A 428 -5.66 22.60 -3.41
N GLN A 429 -5.98 21.74 -2.45
CA GLN A 429 -6.91 22.06 -1.35
C GLN A 429 -6.34 23.16 -0.45
N ALA A 430 -5.06 23.10 -0.12
CA ALA A 430 -4.40 24.11 0.70
C ALA A 430 -4.35 25.48 0.02
N ASP A 431 -4.14 25.52 -1.30
CA ASP A 431 -4.18 26.75 -2.10
C ASP A 431 -5.59 27.37 -2.18
N ALA A 432 -6.63 26.53 -2.08
CA ALA A 432 -8.04 26.96 -2.14
C ALA A 432 -8.62 27.29 -0.76
N GLU A 433 -7.95 26.91 0.34
CA GLU A 433 -8.41 27.11 1.71
C GLU A 433 -8.19 28.56 2.17
N GLU A 434 -9.25 29.18 2.69
CA GLU A 434 -9.22 30.57 3.15
C GLU A 434 -8.68 30.69 4.58
N ASP A 435 -8.89 29.66 5.41
CA ASP A 435 -8.36 29.61 6.77
C ASP A 435 -6.88 29.21 6.75
N ALA A 436 -6.01 30.15 7.16
CA ALA A 436 -4.57 29.95 7.13
C ALA A 436 -4.09 28.75 7.96
N GLN A 437 -4.75 28.41 9.07
CA GLN A 437 -4.36 27.25 9.90
C GLN A 437 -4.82 25.94 9.28
N ALA A 438 -5.99 25.92 8.63
CA ALA A 438 -6.44 24.77 7.87
C ALA A 438 -5.55 24.54 6.62
N ALA A 439 -5.19 25.60 5.90
CA ALA A 439 -4.26 25.53 4.77
C ALA A 439 -2.88 25.00 5.22
N GLU A 440 -2.35 25.51 6.33
CA GLU A 440 -1.08 25.04 6.89
C GLU A 440 -1.11 23.54 7.23
N ARG A 441 -2.20 23.03 7.82
CA ARG A 441 -2.35 21.59 8.09
C ARG A 441 -2.33 20.75 6.81
N LEU A 442 -3.00 21.20 5.75
CA LEU A 442 -3.01 20.50 4.46
C LEU A 442 -1.61 20.49 3.82
N TRP A 443 -0.88 21.60 3.89
CA TRP A 443 0.51 21.67 3.43
C TRP A 443 1.44 20.73 4.20
N LEU A 444 1.31 20.68 5.53
CA LEU A 444 2.10 19.79 6.38
C LEU A 444 1.79 18.32 6.09
N GLU A 445 0.54 17.98 5.85
CA GLU A 445 0.16 16.61 5.47
C GLU A 445 0.74 16.22 4.10
N ALA A 446 0.65 17.11 3.11
CA ALA A 446 1.24 16.88 1.79
C ALA A 446 2.75 16.68 1.89
N LEU A 447 3.44 17.53 2.67
CA LEU A 447 4.87 17.42 2.92
C LEU A 447 5.21 16.09 3.58
N ASN A 448 4.47 15.69 4.61
CA ASN A 448 4.68 14.42 5.30
C ASN A 448 4.55 13.22 4.35
N HIS A 449 3.53 13.19 3.48
CA HIS A 449 3.41 12.12 2.49
C HIS A 449 4.57 12.08 1.50
N ALA A 450 5.05 13.24 1.05
CA ALA A 450 6.20 13.32 0.17
C ALA A 450 7.50 12.87 0.86
N GLU A 451 7.74 13.30 2.10
CA GLU A 451 8.92 12.94 2.89
C GLU A 451 8.94 11.45 3.24
N VAL A 452 7.82 10.90 3.71
CA VAL A 452 7.71 9.45 3.97
C VAL A 452 7.97 8.66 2.70
N TYR A 453 7.46 9.10 1.55
CA TYR A 453 7.72 8.41 0.30
C TYR A 453 9.19 8.44 -0.09
N LEU A 454 9.86 9.58 0.07
CA LEU A 454 11.29 9.70 -0.20
C LEU A 454 12.14 8.89 0.79
N GLU A 455 11.72 8.79 2.06
CA GLU A 455 12.41 8.00 3.07
C GLU A 455 12.28 6.49 2.79
N CYS A 456 11.07 6.03 2.46
CA CYS A 456 10.77 4.60 2.37
C CYS A 456 10.94 4.01 0.97
N PHE A 457 10.74 4.79 -0.09
CA PHE A 457 10.56 4.28 -1.45
C PHE A 457 11.44 4.96 -2.50
N ALA A 458 12.37 5.86 -2.13
CA ALA A 458 13.18 6.57 -3.13
C ALA A 458 14.09 5.68 -3.98
N GLU A 459 14.55 4.54 -3.45
CA GLU A 459 15.45 3.63 -4.19
C GLU A 459 14.71 2.73 -5.20
N GLU A 460 13.48 2.31 -4.85
CA GLU A 460 12.68 1.36 -5.63
C GLU A 460 11.57 2.05 -6.47
N GLY A 461 11.22 3.28 -6.12
CA GLY A 461 10.13 4.04 -6.73
C GLY A 461 10.43 4.57 -8.13
N ASP A 462 9.38 4.92 -8.88
CA ASP A 462 9.52 5.55 -10.19
C ASP A 462 10.37 6.83 -10.07
N PRO A 463 11.51 6.95 -10.80
CA PRO A 463 12.36 8.13 -10.76
C PRO A 463 11.63 9.45 -11.02
N ARG A 464 10.54 9.43 -11.80
CA ARG A 464 9.71 10.62 -12.06
C ARG A 464 8.94 11.05 -10.81
N VAL A 465 8.37 10.09 -10.09
CA VAL A 465 7.66 10.36 -8.82
C VAL A 465 8.66 10.81 -7.76
N VAL A 466 9.82 10.16 -7.65
CA VAL A 466 10.89 10.58 -6.72
C VAL A 466 11.37 12.01 -7.03
N ALA A 467 11.56 12.34 -8.31
CA ALA A 467 11.92 13.70 -8.73
C ALA A 467 10.81 14.73 -8.43
N PHE A 468 9.54 14.33 -8.55
CA PHE A 468 8.41 15.16 -8.16
C PHE A 468 8.42 15.42 -6.65
N MET A 469 8.54 14.38 -5.82
CA MET A 469 8.53 14.53 -4.35
C MET A 469 9.69 15.39 -3.86
N HIS A 470 10.90 15.20 -4.39
CA HIS A 470 12.02 16.10 -4.11
C HIS A 470 11.73 17.54 -4.56
N GLY A 471 11.12 17.75 -5.73
CA GLY A 471 10.75 19.09 -6.19
C GLY A 471 9.77 19.77 -5.23
N PHE A 472 8.74 19.04 -4.81
CA PHE A 472 7.71 19.50 -3.89
C PHE A 472 8.28 19.89 -2.51
N CYS A 473 9.03 19.00 -1.85
CA CYS A 473 9.67 19.29 -0.56
C CYS A 473 10.58 20.52 -0.64
N GLY A 474 11.37 20.62 -1.72
CA GLY A 474 12.29 21.72 -1.91
C GLY A 474 11.60 23.07 -2.15
N GLU A 475 10.46 23.07 -2.85
CA GLU A 475 9.64 24.26 -3.02
C GLU A 475 8.98 24.71 -1.72
N LEU A 476 8.45 23.77 -0.92
CA LEU A 476 7.89 24.11 0.39
C LEU A 476 8.94 24.67 1.36
N ALA A 477 10.16 24.12 1.35
CA ALA A 477 11.27 24.66 2.15
C ALA A 477 11.61 26.12 1.80
N LEU A 478 11.37 26.56 0.55
CA LEU A 478 11.50 27.97 0.15
C LEU A 478 10.37 28.87 0.67
N ARG A 479 9.25 28.29 1.10
CA ARG A 479 8.04 29.00 1.55
C ARG A 479 7.91 29.08 3.08
N THR A 480 8.77 28.38 3.85
CA THR A 480 8.74 28.41 5.32
C THR A 480 9.18 29.76 5.89
N ASP A 481 8.78 30.05 7.14
CA ASP A 481 9.28 31.21 7.91
C ASP A 481 9.91 30.76 9.25
N PRO A 482 11.25 30.83 9.41
CA PRO A 482 12.22 31.26 8.41
C PRO A 482 12.40 30.23 7.28
N ILE A 483 12.87 30.70 6.12
CA ILE A 483 13.18 29.85 4.96
C ILE A 483 14.29 28.84 5.31
N ASP A 484 14.05 27.56 5.02
CA ASP A 484 15.07 26.51 5.12
C ASP A 484 15.86 26.37 3.81
N TRP A 485 16.90 27.19 3.68
CA TRP A 485 17.74 27.25 2.48
C TRP A 485 18.48 25.94 2.21
N GLU A 486 18.90 25.22 3.25
CA GLU A 486 19.69 23.99 3.10
C GLU A 486 18.80 22.84 2.63
N ALA A 487 17.62 22.67 3.25
CA ALA A 487 16.64 21.70 2.80
C ALA A 487 16.16 22.00 1.37
N ALA A 488 15.88 23.27 1.06
CA ALA A 488 15.52 23.70 -0.28
C ALA A 488 16.59 23.33 -1.32
N GLU A 489 17.86 23.68 -1.08
CA GLU A 489 18.96 23.33 -2.00
C GLU A 489 19.09 21.81 -2.18
N LEU A 490 19.07 21.04 -1.09
CA LEU A 490 19.23 19.59 -1.12
C LEU A 490 18.16 18.92 -2.00
N HIS A 491 16.89 19.21 -1.72
CA HIS A 491 15.77 18.59 -2.41
C HIS A 491 15.67 19.06 -3.86
N LEU A 492 15.80 20.36 -4.12
CA LEU A 492 15.72 20.88 -5.48
C LEU A 492 16.88 20.38 -6.37
N VAL A 493 18.10 20.21 -5.83
CA VAL A 493 19.23 19.65 -6.62
C VAL A 493 18.92 18.21 -7.03
N ARG A 494 18.42 17.37 -6.11
CA ARG A 494 18.05 15.98 -6.43
C ARG A 494 16.96 15.92 -7.51
N ALA A 495 15.92 16.74 -7.39
CA ALA A 495 14.87 16.83 -8.39
C ALA A 495 15.40 17.31 -9.75
N ALA A 496 16.21 18.37 -9.75
CA ALA A 496 16.75 18.97 -10.96
C ALA A 496 17.76 18.05 -11.68
N ASP A 497 18.54 17.26 -10.93
CA ASP A 497 19.42 16.24 -11.51
C ASP A 497 18.63 15.09 -12.16
N ALA A 498 17.48 14.73 -11.59
CA ALA A 498 16.53 13.80 -12.19
C ALA A 498 15.71 14.39 -13.36
N GLY A 499 15.92 15.67 -13.70
CA GLY A 499 15.32 16.32 -14.86
C GLY A 499 14.07 17.15 -14.56
N ASN A 500 13.72 17.36 -13.29
CA ASN A 500 12.61 18.25 -12.90
C ASN A 500 12.92 19.69 -13.33
N VAL A 501 12.10 20.23 -14.23
CA VAL A 501 12.32 21.54 -14.85
C VAL A 501 12.06 22.67 -13.86
N ASP A 502 11.01 22.58 -13.06
CA ASP A 502 10.66 23.62 -12.09
C ASP A 502 11.75 23.78 -11.03
N ALA A 503 12.31 22.65 -10.56
CA ALA A 503 13.44 22.65 -9.63
C ALA A 503 14.70 23.33 -10.20
N MET A 504 14.99 23.16 -11.50
CA MET A 504 16.08 23.90 -12.16
C MET A 504 15.83 25.41 -12.14
N GLY A 505 14.58 25.84 -12.30
CA GLY A 505 14.19 27.25 -12.25
C GLY A 505 14.35 27.85 -10.85
N LEU A 506 13.83 27.16 -9.84
CA LEU A 506 13.91 27.56 -8.43
C LEU A 506 15.36 27.64 -7.93
N LEU A 507 16.21 26.66 -8.26
CA LEU A 507 17.64 26.73 -7.95
C LEU A 507 18.30 27.95 -8.59
N ALA A 508 17.97 28.23 -9.85
CA ALA A 508 18.58 29.31 -10.60
C ALA A 508 18.20 30.70 -10.06
N ILE A 509 16.94 30.89 -9.65
CA ILE A 509 16.40 32.21 -9.31
C ILE A 509 16.36 32.40 -7.79
N ASP A 510 15.70 31.50 -7.09
CA ASP A 510 15.34 31.68 -5.68
C ASP A 510 16.46 31.26 -4.74
N VAL A 511 17.19 30.18 -5.06
CA VAL A 511 18.31 29.70 -4.24
C VAL A 511 19.61 30.43 -4.55
N TYR A 512 20.11 30.37 -5.78
CA TYR A 512 21.48 30.81 -6.07
C TYR A 512 21.63 32.24 -6.58
N ARG A 513 20.57 32.86 -7.10
CA ARG A 513 20.63 34.26 -7.58
C ARG A 513 20.14 35.27 -6.53
N ASN A 514 19.15 34.87 -5.73
CA ASN A 514 18.53 35.72 -4.73
C ASN A 514 19.56 36.36 -3.79
N ARG A 515 19.48 37.68 -3.60
CA ARG A 515 20.40 38.44 -2.73
C ARG A 515 20.21 38.18 -1.25
N GLN A 516 19.04 37.68 -0.87
CA GLN A 516 18.72 37.33 0.52
C GLN A 516 19.15 35.90 0.87
N SER A 517 19.36 35.04 -0.13
CA SER A 517 19.81 33.68 0.09
C SER A 517 21.26 33.66 0.59
N PRO A 518 21.56 32.95 1.70
CA PRO A 518 22.93 32.73 2.16
C PRO A 518 23.73 31.84 1.19
N LEU A 519 23.05 31.06 0.34
CA LEU A 519 23.64 30.14 -0.63
C LEU A 519 23.96 30.80 -1.98
N ARG A 520 23.75 32.11 -2.12
CA ARG A 520 23.89 32.84 -3.37
C ARG A 520 25.23 32.58 -4.07
N ASP A 521 25.16 31.93 -5.24
CA ASP A 521 26.27 31.68 -6.14
C ASP A 521 25.84 31.88 -7.60
N LEU A 522 26.26 33.01 -8.20
CA LEU A 522 25.90 33.35 -9.58
C LEU A 522 26.37 32.34 -10.63
N LYS A 523 27.42 31.55 -10.36
CA LYS A 523 27.88 30.52 -11.28
C LYS A 523 26.94 29.32 -11.27
N ARG A 524 26.55 28.86 -10.07
CA ARG A 524 25.54 27.80 -9.92
C ARG A 524 24.18 28.25 -10.44
N ALA A 525 23.81 29.51 -10.18
CA ALA A 525 22.60 30.11 -10.71
C ALA A 525 22.56 30.09 -12.24
N LEU A 526 23.65 30.49 -12.90
CA LEU A 526 23.77 30.44 -14.36
C LEU A 526 23.79 28.99 -14.90
N HIS A 527 24.40 28.05 -14.18
CA HIS A 527 24.40 26.63 -14.53
C HIS A 527 22.97 26.09 -14.61
N TRP A 528 22.17 26.29 -13.57
CA TRP A 528 20.79 25.81 -13.51
C TRP A 528 19.87 26.58 -14.45
N ALA A 529 20.03 27.90 -14.58
CA ALA A 529 19.27 28.72 -15.54
C ALA A 529 19.43 28.22 -16.98
N TRP A 530 20.61 27.68 -17.30
CA TRP A 530 20.85 27.11 -18.62
C TRP A 530 20.20 25.75 -18.78
N ARG A 531 20.34 24.82 -17.83
CA ARG A 531 19.64 23.53 -17.88
C ARG A 531 18.13 23.72 -18.01
N TYR A 532 17.57 24.67 -17.26
CA TYR A 532 16.19 25.12 -17.40
C TYR A 532 15.86 25.60 -18.82
N GLY A 533 16.69 26.48 -19.40
CA GLY A 533 16.50 27.00 -20.76
C GLY A 533 16.58 25.92 -21.84
N VAL A 534 17.38 24.87 -21.65
CA VAL A 534 17.44 23.71 -22.57
C VAL A 534 16.19 22.85 -22.40
N ALA A 535 15.80 22.55 -21.17
CA ALA A 535 14.63 21.71 -20.88
C ALA A 535 13.31 22.33 -21.35
N THR A 536 13.20 23.66 -21.29
CA THR A 536 12.04 24.42 -21.79
C THR A 536 12.09 24.73 -23.30
N GLY A 537 13.14 24.30 -24.00
CA GLY A 537 13.31 24.52 -25.45
C GLY A 537 13.69 25.96 -25.84
N VAL A 538 13.91 26.86 -24.87
CA VAL A 538 14.43 28.22 -25.09
C VAL A 538 15.83 28.17 -25.72
N LEU A 539 16.62 27.15 -25.37
CA LEU A 539 17.95 26.90 -25.91
C LEU A 539 17.99 25.54 -26.60
N LYS A 540 18.64 25.49 -27.77
CA LYS A 540 18.68 24.29 -28.62
C LYS A 540 19.57 23.17 -28.09
N SER A 541 20.65 23.49 -27.38
CA SER A 541 21.52 22.47 -26.76
C SER A 541 22.38 23.03 -25.64
N ALA A 542 22.95 22.11 -24.85
CA ALA A 542 23.94 22.36 -23.80
C ALA A 542 25.39 22.47 -24.34
N ASP A 543 25.60 22.51 -25.65
CA ASP A 543 26.94 22.54 -26.25
C ASP A 543 27.34 23.93 -26.73
N ALA A 544 28.65 24.19 -26.62
CA ALA A 544 29.28 25.50 -26.71
C ALA A 544 28.87 26.32 -27.95
N GLY A 545 28.47 27.58 -27.72
CA GLY A 545 28.19 28.55 -28.77
C GLY A 545 27.91 29.96 -28.22
N TRP A 546 27.90 30.95 -29.10
CA TRP A 546 27.62 32.37 -28.80
C TRP A 546 26.28 32.57 -28.04
N GLN A 547 25.31 31.67 -28.24
CA GLN A 547 24.02 31.67 -27.52
C GLN A 547 24.21 31.58 -26.00
N ARG A 548 25.23 30.86 -25.53
CA ARG A 548 25.55 30.72 -24.10
C ARG A 548 26.06 32.03 -23.51
N TRP A 549 26.84 32.79 -24.27
CA TRP A 549 27.33 34.12 -23.89
C TRP A 549 26.24 35.18 -23.92
N VAL A 550 25.41 35.18 -24.96
CA VAL A 550 24.27 36.11 -25.07
C VAL A 550 23.22 35.83 -23.99
N PHE A 551 22.91 34.56 -23.72
CA PHE A 551 22.01 34.17 -22.64
C PHE A 551 22.56 34.59 -21.27
N ALA A 552 23.84 34.30 -20.97
CA ALA A 552 24.47 34.73 -19.73
C ALA A 552 24.47 36.25 -19.58
N LEU A 553 24.79 37.00 -20.64
CA LEU A 553 24.77 38.47 -20.63
C LEU A 553 23.36 39.00 -20.36
N PHE A 554 22.35 38.49 -21.09
CA PHE A 554 20.96 38.94 -20.95
C PHE A 554 20.38 38.57 -19.58
N TRP A 555 20.69 37.38 -19.06
CA TRP A 555 20.22 36.89 -17.78
C TRP A 555 20.86 37.63 -16.60
N LEU A 556 22.16 37.94 -16.68
CA LEU A 556 22.88 38.75 -15.69
C LEU A 556 22.46 40.23 -15.69
N LEU A 557 22.11 40.79 -16.86
CA LEU A 557 21.65 42.18 -17.00
C LEU A 557 20.19 42.38 -16.59
N ARG A 558 19.38 41.32 -16.51
CA ARG A 558 17.97 41.37 -16.12
C ARG A 558 17.77 41.36 -14.59
N GLY A 559 18.79 41.71 -13.79
CA GLY A 559 18.82 41.56 -12.33
C GLY A 559 19.12 42.82 -11.55
#